data_AF-A0A0K8Q0L5-F1
#
_entry.id   AF-A0A0K8Q0L5-F1
#
_cell.length_a   1.000
_cell.length_b   1.000
_cell.length_c   1.000
_cell.angle_alpha   90.00
_cell.angle_beta   90.00
_cell.angle_gamma   90.00
#
_symmetry.space_group_name_H-M   'P 1'
#
loop_
_entity.id
_entity.type
_entity.pdbx_description
1 polymer ?
#
loop_
_entity_poly.entity_id
_entity_poly.type
_entity_poly.pdbx_seq_one_letter_code
_entity_poly.pdbx_strand_id
1 'polypeptide(L)'
;MKRDTRSAYRARAAATERSIDEAKDAVKAEQAAEQAKRAAEHAERTKPVPFTREELHTARAVRTDYGWHRVIRVNTTTITVNGDFGDYRVPEKNILEVRS
;
A
#
# COMPACT_ATOMS: atom_id res chain seq x y z
N MET A 1 -40.49 -23.56 42.51
CA MET A 1 -39.69 -23.77 41.28
C MET A 1 -38.71 -22.59 41.12
N LYS A 2 -37.41 -22.78 41.39
CA LYS A 2 -36.41 -21.70 41.22
C LYS A 2 -36.08 -21.57 39.73
N ARG A 3 -36.27 -20.39 39.14
CA ARG A 3 -35.83 -20.12 37.75
C ARG A 3 -34.31 -20.22 37.69
N ASP A 4 -33.79 -21.08 36.83
CA ASP A 4 -32.36 -21.16 36.53
C ASP A 4 -31.94 -19.98 35.65
N THR A 5 -31.69 -18.84 36.28
CA THR A 5 -31.29 -17.59 35.63
C THR A 5 -29.83 -17.61 35.19
N ARG A 6 -28.99 -18.45 35.81
CA ARG A 6 -27.55 -18.56 35.50
C ARG A 6 -27.32 -19.28 34.18
N SER A 7 -28.03 -20.38 33.94
CA SER A 7 -27.99 -21.09 32.66
C SER A 7 -28.47 -20.21 31.51
N ALA A 8 -29.58 -19.50 31.70
CA ALA A 8 -30.10 -18.54 30.71
C ALA A 8 -29.12 -17.39 30.41
N TYR A 9 -28.41 -16.88 31.42
CA TYR A 9 -27.39 -15.85 31.23
C TYR A 9 -26.19 -16.37 30.43
N ARG A 10 -25.67 -17.57 30.75
CA ARG A 10 -24.55 -18.19 30.01
C ARG A 10 -24.91 -18.48 28.56
N ALA A 11 -26.13 -18.96 28.31
CA ALA A 11 -26.61 -19.20 26.95
C ALA A 11 -26.68 -17.89 26.14
N ARG A 12 -27.11 -16.78 26.75
CA ARG A 12 -27.11 -15.46 26.12
C ARG A 12 -25.71 -14.94 25.86
N ALA A 13 -24.80 -15.05 26.84
CA ALA A 13 -23.40 -14.67 26.67
C ALA A 13 -22.74 -15.42 25.51
N ALA A 14 -22.91 -16.74 25.44
CA ALA A 14 -22.38 -17.56 24.34
C ALA A 14 -23.04 -17.25 22.98
N ALA A 15 -24.30 -16.82 22.95
CA ALA A 15 -24.93 -16.36 21.71
C ALA A 15 -24.35 -15.00 21.26
N THR A 16 -24.13 -14.08 22.19
CA THR A 16 -23.49 -12.79 21.92
C THR A 16 -22.04 -12.95 21.45
N GLU A 17 -21.25 -13.79 22.10
CA GLU A 17 -19.86 -14.07 21.72
C GLU A 17 -19.78 -14.65 20.30
N ARG A 18 -20.63 -15.60 19.96
CA ARG A 18 -20.72 -16.14 18.59
C ARG A 18 -21.07 -15.07 17.56
N SER A 19 -22.05 -14.21 17.86
CA SER A 19 -22.42 -13.11 16.96
C SER A 19 -21.27 -12.10 16.78
N ILE A 20 -20.49 -11.84 17.84
CA ILE A 20 -19.31 -10.99 17.76
C ILE A 20 -18.23 -11.63 16.89
N ASP A 21 -17.98 -12.92 17.04
CA ASP A 21 -16.94 -13.60 16.27
C ASP A 21 -17.33 -13.73 14.78
N GLU A 22 -18.60 -14.02 14.48
CA GLU A 22 -19.14 -13.95 13.12
C GLU A 22 -18.95 -12.56 12.50
N ALA A 23 -19.24 -11.49 13.25
CA ALA A 23 -19.05 -10.12 12.77
C ALA A 23 -17.56 -9.79 12.55
N LYS A 24 -16.65 -10.23 13.43
CA LYS A 24 -15.21 -10.05 13.25
C LYS A 24 -14.71 -10.76 12.00
N ASP A 25 -15.16 -11.99 11.76
CA ASP A 25 -14.71 -12.76 10.61
C ASP A 25 -15.24 -12.17 9.30
N ALA A 26 -16.47 -11.64 9.29
CA ALA A 26 -16.98 -10.86 8.17
C ALA A 26 -16.12 -9.61 7.88
N VAL A 27 -15.77 -8.83 8.91
CA VAL A 27 -14.91 -7.65 8.76
C VAL A 27 -13.51 -8.03 8.27
N LYS A 28 -12.92 -9.11 8.79
CA LYS A 28 -11.61 -9.59 8.32
C LYS A 28 -11.67 -9.99 6.84
N ALA A 29 -12.72 -10.69 6.42
CA ALA A 29 -12.90 -11.10 5.04
C ALA A 29 -13.01 -9.89 4.10
N GLU A 30 -13.78 -8.87 4.50
CA GLU A 30 -13.92 -7.62 3.75
C GLU A 30 -12.58 -6.87 3.66
N GLN A 31 -11.86 -6.74 4.78
CA GLN A 31 -10.55 -6.10 4.80
C GLN A 31 -9.53 -6.84 3.93
N ALA A 32 -9.53 -8.18 3.95
CA ALA A 32 -8.65 -8.98 3.12
C ALA A 32 -8.96 -8.78 1.63
N ALA A 33 -10.24 -8.75 1.25
CA ALA A 33 -10.67 -8.48 -0.12
C ALA A 33 -10.27 -7.06 -0.57
N GLU A 34 -10.44 -6.07 0.30
CA GLU A 34 -10.05 -4.69 0.00
C GLU A 34 -8.53 -4.55 -0.14
N GLN A 35 -7.75 -5.17 0.74
CA GLN A 35 -6.29 -5.19 0.65
C GLN A 35 -5.83 -5.85 -0.64
N ALA A 36 -6.41 -6.99 -1.03
CA ALA A 36 -6.08 -7.66 -2.27
C ALA A 36 -6.38 -6.77 -3.49
N LYS A 37 -7.53 -6.08 -3.48
CA LYS A 37 -7.89 -5.12 -4.53
C LYS A 37 -6.91 -3.96 -4.61
N ARG A 38 -6.59 -3.33 -3.47
CA ARG A 38 -5.62 -2.22 -3.41
C ARG A 38 -4.22 -2.65 -3.86
N ALA A 39 -3.79 -3.86 -3.49
CA ALA A 39 -2.51 -4.40 -3.92
C ALA A 39 -2.46 -4.62 -5.44
N ALA A 40 -3.53 -5.16 -6.04
CA ALA A 40 -3.63 -5.32 -7.48
C ALA A 40 -3.62 -3.97 -8.22
N GLU A 41 -4.40 -3.00 -7.76
CA GLU A 41 -4.43 -1.64 -8.32
C GLU A 41 -3.08 -0.93 -8.20
N HIS A 42 -2.38 -1.12 -7.07
CA HIS A 42 -1.06 -0.57 -6.87
C HIS A 42 -0.05 -1.21 -7.84
N ALA A 43 -0.04 -2.54 -7.98
CA ALA A 43 0.88 -3.24 -8.87
C ALA A 43 0.71 -2.83 -10.35
N GLU A 44 -0.53 -2.62 -10.81
CA GLU A 44 -0.79 -2.09 -12.15
C GLU A 44 -0.25 -0.66 -12.32
N ARG A 45 -0.47 0.19 -11.31
CA ARG A 45 -0.01 1.59 -11.32
C ARG A 45 1.50 1.74 -11.17
N THR A 46 2.17 0.82 -10.49
CA THR A 46 3.61 0.89 -10.21
C THR A 46 4.44 -0.05 -11.07
N LYS A 47 3.84 -0.59 -12.14
CA LYS A 47 4.58 -1.39 -13.12
C LYS A 47 5.73 -0.56 -13.72
N PRO A 48 6.99 -0.97 -13.52
CA PRO A 48 8.12 -0.24 -14.06
C PRO A 48 8.21 -0.44 -15.57
N VAL A 49 8.48 0.65 -16.28
CA VAL A 49 8.89 0.67 -17.68
C VAL A 49 10.39 0.42 -17.71
N PRO A 50 10.89 -0.58 -18.45
CA PRO A 50 12.32 -0.80 -18.57
C PRO A 50 13.03 0.43 -19.12
N PHE A 51 14.13 0.83 -18.49
CA PHE A 51 15.01 1.89 -18.95
C PHE A 51 16.46 1.46 -18.76
N THR A 52 17.32 2.00 -19.61
CA THR A 52 18.77 1.85 -19.52
C THR A 52 19.35 2.91 -18.59
N ARG A 53 20.56 2.65 -18.13
CA ARG A 53 21.28 3.60 -17.29
C ARG A 53 21.64 4.89 -18.02
N GLU A 54 21.89 4.81 -19.31
CA GLU A 54 22.18 5.96 -20.16
C GLU A 54 20.97 6.88 -20.32
N GLU A 55 19.77 6.29 -20.50
CA GLU A 55 18.51 7.03 -20.49
C GLU A 55 18.27 7.72 -19.15
N LEU A 56 18.58 7.06 -18.03
CA LEU A 56 18.45 7.66 -16.70
C LEU A 56 19.39 8.88 -16.54
N HIS A 57 20.63 8.79 -17.02
CA HIS A 57 21.60 9.88 -16.94
C HIS A 57 21.23 11.10 -17.80
N THR A 58 20.45 10.88 -18.86
CA THR A 58 19.97 11.95 -19.77
C THR A 58 18.52 12.36 -19.48
N ALA A 59 17.87 11.73 -18.50
CA ALA A 59 16.49 12.02 -18.13
C ALA A 59 16.34 13.42 -17.51
N ARG A 60 15.31 14.14 -17.93
CA ARG A 60 14.85 15.39 -17.31
C ARG A 60 13.86 15.14 -16.19
N ALA A 61 13.09 14.06 -16.27
CA ALA A 61 12.11 13.68 -15.27
C ALA A 61 12.08 12.18 -15.05
N VAL A 62 11.77 11.78 -13.83
CA VAL A 62 11.58 10.38 -13.42
C VAL A 62 10.24 10.22 -12.72
N ARG A 63 9.63 9.05 -12.90
CA ARG A 63 8.40 8.67 -12.22
C ARG A 63 8.70 7.77 -11.03
N THR A 64 8.08 8.08 -9.90
CA THR A 64 8.04 7.25 -8.69
C THR A 64 6.60 6.88 -8.37
N ASP A 65 6.38 6.19 -7.26
CA ASP A 65 5.05 5.92 -6.71
C ASP A 65 4.26 7.20 -6.39
N TYR A 66 4.97 8.31 -6.13
CA TYR A 66 4.39 9.60 -5.78
C TYR A 66 4.13 10.51 -6.99
N GLY A 67 4.58 10.11 -8.18
CA GLY A 67 4.35 10.87 -9.41
C GLY A 67 5.63 11.21 -10.16
N TRP A 68 5.55 12.27 -10.97
CA TRP A 68 6.66 12.74 -11.80
C TRP A 68 7.49 13.79 -11.06
N HIS A 69 8.80 13.62 -11.10
CA HIS A 69 9.74 14.55 -10.47
C HIS A 69 10.84 14.94 -11.44
N ARG A 70 11.24 16.21 -11.39
CA ARG A 70 12.36 16.72 -12.18
C ARG A 70 13.67 16.17 -11.62
N VAL A 71 14.52 15.65 -12.50
CA VAL A 71 15.86 15.19 -12.14
C VAL A 71 16.79 16.38 -11.93
N ILE A 72 17.54 16.34 -10.83
CA ILE A 72 18.58 17.32 -10.51
C ILE A 72 19.95 16.70 -10.69
N ARG A 73 20.13 15.49 -10.18
CA ARG A 73 21.42 14.78 -10.23
C ARG A 73 21.22 13.28 -10.17
N VAL A 74 21.94 12.56 -11.01
CA VAL A 74 22.01 11.09 -10.99
C VAL A 74 23.34 10.67 -10.36
N ASN A 75 23.28 9.89 -9.27
CA ASN A 75 24.44 9.26 -8.63
C ASN A 75 24.47 7.77 -8.96
N THR A 76 25.43 7.05 -8.39
CA THR A 76 25.62 5.62 -8.67
C THR A 76 24.41 4.75 -8.29
N THR A 77 23.66 5.08 -7.24
CA THR A 77 22.53 4.25 -6.78
C THR A 77 21.28 5.06 -6.45
N THR A 78 21.36 6.39 -6.56
CA THR A 78 20.30 7.32 -6.16
C THR A 78 20.18 8.47 -7.15
N ILE A 79 18.97 8.98 -7.28
CA ILE A 79 18.62 10.13 -8.09
C ILE A 79 18.13 11.22 -7.15
N THR A 80 18.76 12.39 -7.18
CA THR A 80 18.22 13.58 -6.54
C THR A 80 17.17 14.18 -7.44
N VAL A 81 15.96 14.33 -6.93
CA VAL A 81 14.82 14.92 -7.63
C VAL A 81 14.31 16.14 -6.88
N ASN A 82 13.66 17.04 -7.62
CA ASN A 82 12.98 18.18 -7.02
C ASN A 82 11.67 17.70 -6.35
N GLY A 83 11.45 18.14 -5.12
CA GLY A 83 10.20 17.95 -4.38
C GLY A 83 9.58 19.27 -3.97
N ASP A 84 8.30 19.21 -3.62
CA ASP A 84 7.51 20.40 -3.21
C ASP A 84 8.05 21.06 -1.94
N PHE A 85 8.72 20.29 -1.09
CA PHE A 85 9.32 20.74 0.18
C PHE A 85 10.85 20.70 0.16
N GLY A 86 11.44 20.68 -1.04
CA GLY A 86 12.88 20.60 -1.24
C GLY A 86 13.33 19.33 -1.94
N ASP A 87 14.61 19.31 -2.29
CA ASP A 87 15.20 18.22 -3.05
C ASP A 87 15.43 16.99 -2.17
N TYR A 88 15.10 15.81 -2.70
CA TYR A 88 15.28 14.55 -1.99
C TYR A 88 15.83 13.47 -2.89
N ARG A 89 16.37 12.40 -2.28
CA ARG A 89 17.03 11.30 -3.00
C ARG A 89 16.09 10.11 -3.10
N VAL A 90 15.98 9.58 -4.31
CA VAL A 90 15.21 8.38 -4.63
C VAL A 90 16.17 7.27 -5.05
N PRO A 91 16.12 6.07 -4.45
CA PRO A 91 16.88 4.92 -4.94
C PRO A 91 16.50 4.56 -6.38
N GLU A 92 17.46 4.16 -7.20
CA GLU A 92 17.23 3.75 -8.60
C GLU A 92 16.15 2.67 -8.73
N LYS A 93 16.11 1.72 -7.79
CA LYS A 93 15.09 0.67 -7.73
C LYS A 93 13.64 1.15 -7.53
N ASN A 94 13.44 2.40 -7.10
CA ASN A 94 12.12 3.00 -6.89
C ASN A 94 11.70 3.88 -8.08
N ILE A 95 12.51 3.93 -9.15
CA ILE A 95 12.18 4.62 -10.38
C ILE A 95 11.38 3.68 -11.27
N LEU A 96 10.21 4.14 -11.68
CA LEU A 96 9.27 3.39 -12.49
C LEU A 96 9.38 3.73 -13.99
N GLU A 97 9.75 4.95 -14.32
CA GLU A 97 9.80 5.43 -15.71
C GLU A 97 10.76 6.64 -15.78
N VAL A 98 11.39 6.85 -16.92
CA VAL A 98 12.28 7.99 -17.19
C VAL A 98 11.81 8.73 -18.44
N ARG A 99 11.99 10.06 -18.47
CA ARG A 99 11.71 10.91 -19.63
C ARG A 99 12.81 11.95 -19.82
N SER A 100 13.25 12.12 -21.07
CA SER A 100 14.23 13.11 -21.51
C SER A 100 13.62 14.45 -21.92
#